data_AF-A0AAD0YWP2-F1
#
_entry.id   AF-A0AAD0YWP2-F1
#
_cell.length_a   1.000
_cell.length_b   1.000
_cell.length_c   1.000
_cell.angle_alpha   90.00
_cell.angle_beta   90.00
_cell.angle_gamma   90.00
#
_symmetry.space_group_name_H-M   'P 1'
#
loop_
_entity.id
_entity.type
_entity.pdbx_description
1 polymer ?
#
loop_
_entity_poly.entity_id
_entity_poly.type
_entity_poly.pdbx_seq_one_letter_code
_entity_poly.pdbx_strand_id
1 'polypeptide(L)' 'MITTKEEGAYSLFSAGGQPISKGKLTGKLGIDTSSLPTGVYIIKVETQSTITSYKIIVK' A
#
# COMPACT_ATOMS: atom_id res chain seq x y z
N MET A 1 -8.63 1.70 5.21
CA MET A 1 -7.48 1.33 6.08
C MET A 1 -7.14 -0.13 5.78
N ILE A 2 -5.92 -0.43 5.31
CA ILE A 2 -5.47 -1.81 5.04
C ILE A 2 -4.68 -2.29 6.26
N THR A 3 -5.19 -3.28 6.99
CA THR A 3 -4.58 -3.79 8.22
C THR A 3 -3.98 -5.19 8.03
N THR A 4 -2.74 -5.40 8.47
CA THR A 4 -2.07 -6.71 8.50
C THR A 4 -1.64 -7.05 9.94
N LYS A 5 -1.72 -8.34 10.32
CA LYS A 5 -1.26 -8.81 11.65
C LYS A 5 0.25 -9.07 11.71
N GLU A 6 0.89 -9.23 10.55
CA GLU A 6 2.32 -9.49 10.44
C GLU A 6 3.09 -8.21 10.12
N GLU A 7 4.34 -8.19 10.61
CA GLU A 7 5.30 -7.17 10.21
C GLU A 7 5.73 -7.35 8.76
N GLY A 8 6.08 -6.25 8.11
CA GLY A 8 6.43 -6.29 6.69
C GLY A 8 6.80 -4.93 6.15
N ALA A 9 6.66 -4.77 4.84
CA ALA A 9 6.81 -3.51 4.14
C ALA A 9 5.63 -3.32 3.17
N TYR A 10 5.30 -2.07 2.91
CA TYR A 10 4.40 -1.71 1.82
C TYR A 10 5.12 -0.82 0.82
N SER A 11 4.71 -0.94 -0.44
CA SER A 11 5.09 -0.06 -1.54
C SER A 11 3.84 0.39 -2.28
N LEU A 12 3.71 1.69 -2.50
CA LEU A 12 2.63 2.33 -3.26
C LEU A 12 3.16 2.73 -4.63
N PHE A 13 2.42 2.40 -5.68
CA PHE A 13 2.74 2.69 -7.06
C PHE A 13 1.62 3.49 -7.72
N SER A 14 1.99 4.42 -8.60
CA SER A 14 1.07 5.08 -9.52
C SER A 14 0.55 4.11 -10.59
N ALA A 15 -0.47 4.51 -11.35
CA ALA A 15 -0.97 3.77 -12.51
C ALA A 15 0.13 3.43 -13.54
N GLY A 16 1.17 4.26 -13.65
CA GLY A 16 2.31 4.03 -14.53
C GLY A 16 3.40 3.13 -13.95
N GLY A 17 3.18 2.54 -12.76
CA GLY A 17 4.16 1.68 -12.08
C GLY A 17 5.28 2.44 -11.37
N GLN A 18 5.26 3.77 -11.34
CA GLN A 18 6.26 4.57 -10.61
C GLN A 18 6.03 4.43 -9.10
N PRO A 19 7.07 4.13 -8.30
CA PRO A 19 6.94 4.07 -6.84
C PRO A 19 6.70 5.48 -6.28
N ILE A 20 5.62 5.64 -5.53
CA ILE A 20 5.22 6.90 -4.90
C ILE A 20 5.67 6.94 -3.44
N SER A 21 5.51 5.82 -2.73
CA SER A 21 5.81 5.76 -1.30
C SER A 21 6.14 4.33 -0.89
N LYS A 22 6.91 4.18 0.18
CA LYS A 22 7.17 2.90 0.84
C LYS A 22 7.27 3.09 2.35
N GLY A 23 7.00 2.04 3.11
CA GLY A 23 7.12 2.07 4.56
C GLY A 23 7.14 0.68 5.16
N LYS A 24 7.44 0.60 6.47
CA LYS A 24 7.39 -0.65 7.23
C LYS A 24 6.02 -0.84 7.85
N LEU A 25 5.52 -2.07 7.86
CA LEU A 25 4.31 -2.50 8.54
C LEU A 25 4.68 -3.01 9.94
N THR A 26 4.20 -2.34 10.99
CA THR A 26 4.34 -2.79 12.38
C THR A 26 2.95 -2.94 13.01
N GLY A 27 2.37 -4.15 12.95
CA GLY A 27 1.21 -4.61 13.72
C GLY A 27 -0.17 -4.00 13.44
N LYS A 28 -0.27 -2.71 13.11
CA LYS A 28 -1.50 -2.00 12.73
C LYS A 28 -1.16 -0.79 11.89
N LEU A 29 -0.96 -0.97 10.58
CA LEU A 29 -0.90 0.19 9.70
C LEU A 29 -2.26 0.52 9.12
N GLY A 30 -2.54 1.82 9.05
CA GLY A 30 -3.42 2.38 8.05
C GLY A 30 -2.55 3.05 7.03
N ILE A 31 -2.50 2.53 5.80
CA ILE A 31 -1.93 3.30 4.70
C ILE A 31 -2.92 4.43 4.44
N ASP A 32 -2.52 5.65 4.78
CA ASP A 32 -3.32 6.83 4.54
C ASP A 32 -3.30 7.15 3.04
N THR A 33 -4.47 7.04 2.43
CA THR A 33 -4.68 7.31 1.01
C THR A 33 -5.46 8.60 0.79
N SER A 34 -5.74 9.38 1.84
CA SER A 34 -6.55 10.59 1.77
C SER A 34 -5.89 11.73 1.01
N SER A 35 -4.56 11.76 1.00
CA SER A 35 -3.76 12.77 0.30
C SER A 35 -3.43 12.41 -1.16
N LEU A 36 -3.86 11.24 -1.63
CA LEU A 36 -3.64 10.83 -3.01
C LEU A 36 -4.60 11.58 -3.95
N PRO A 37 -4.11 12.16 -5.06
CA PRO A 37 -4.97 12.70 -6.10
C PRO A 37 -5.93 11.64 -6.69
N THR A 38 -6.99 12.10 -7.36
CA THR A 38 -7.86 11.22 -8.16
C THR A 38 -7.04 10.41 -9.16
N GLY A 39 -7.23 9.09 -9.15
CA GLY A 39 -6.43 8.19 -9.96
C GLY A 39 -6.46 6.73 -9.50
N VAL A 40 -5.69 5.90 -10.20
CA VAL A 40 -5.52 4.48 -9.88
C VAL A 40 -4.13 4.24 -9.30
N TYR A 41 -4.10 3.47 -8.23
CA TYR A 41 -2.89 3.14 -7.49
C TYR A 41 -2.83 1.66 -7.16
N ILE A 42 -1.62 1.14 -7.00
CA ILE A 42 -1.38 -0.22 -6.52
C ILE A 42 -0.61 -0.14 -5.22
N ILE A 43 -1.10 -0.79 -4.18
CA ILE A 43 -0.34 -1.04 -2.96
C ILE A 43 0.11 -2.49 -2.97
N LYS A 44 1.42 -2.70 -3.00
CA LYS A 44 2.03 -4.00 -2.74
C LYS A 44 2.38 -4.07 -1.25
N VAL A 45 1.90 -5.10 -0.58
CA VAL A 45 2.22 -5.44 0.80
C VAL A 45 3.03 -6.72 0.79
N GLU A 46 4.22 -6.67 1.38
CA GLU A 46 5.13 -7.80 1.52
C GLU A 46 5.36 -8.05 2.99
N THR A 47 4.94 -9.22 3.46
CA THR A 47 5.21 -9.73 4.81
C THR A 47 6.16 -10.91 4.70
N GLN A 48 6.57 -11.49 5.83
CA GLN A 48 7.40 -12.69 5.81
C GLN A 48 6.70 -13.88 5.12
N SER A 49 5.37 -13.97 5.22
CA SER A 49 4.60 -15.12 4.74
C SER A 49 3.88 -14.87 3.41
N THR A 50 3.55 -13.62 3.09
CA THR A 50 2.68 -13.29 1.96
C THR A 50 3.09 -12.03 1.21
N ILE A 51 2.85 -12.06 -0.10
CA ILE A 51 2.88 -10.89 -0.97
C ILE A 51 1.46 -10.67 -1.48
N THR A 52 0.86 -9.53 -1.16
CA THR A 52 -0.50 -9.18 -1.58
C THR A 52 -0.51 -7.81 -2.24
N SER A 53 -1.25 -7.67 -3.33
CA SER A 53 -1.42 -6.40 -4.03
C SER A 53 -2.87 -5.93 -3.98
N TYR A 54 -3.08 -4.66 -3.67
CA TYR A 54 -4.39 -4.01 -3.62
C TYR A 54 -4.48 -2.92 -4.69
N LYS A 55 -5.56 -2.93 -5.47
CA LYS A 55 -5.88 -1.83 -6.38
C LYS A 55 -6.74 -0.82 -5.66
N ILE A 56 -6.34 0.44 -5.74
CA ILE A 56 -7.06 1.57 -5.15
C ILE A 56 -7.47 2.51 -6.27
N ILE A 57 -8.72 2.94 -6.22
CA ILE A 57 -9.28 3.93 -7.13
C ILE A 57 -9.72 5.10 -6.25
N VAL A 58 -9.00 6.21 -6.34
CA VAL A 58 -9.36 7.47 -5.67
C VAL A 58 -10.23 8.24 -6.66
N LYS A 59 -11.42 8.64 -6.22
CA LYS A 59 -12.37 9.46 -7.00
C LYS A 59 -12.36 10.86 -6.45
#